data_AF-A0A4Q7UZM1-F1
#
_entry.id   AF-A0A4Q7UZM1-F1
#
_cell.length_a   1.000
_cell.length_b   1.000
_cell.length_c   1.000
_cell.angle_alpha   90.00
_cell.angle_beta   90.00
_cell.angle_gamma   90.00
#
_symmetry.space_group_name_H-M   'P 1'
#
loop_
_entity.id
_entity.type
_entity.pdbx_description
1 polymer ?
#
loop_
_entity_poly.entity_id
_entity_poly.type
_entity_poly.pdbx_seq_one_letter_code
_entity_poly.pdbx_strand_id
1 'polypeptide(L)'
;MPDKYIRLAASGGLAETEAIASSAGSGDAGKIVATDGSGKLAANLMPTGIGADTAQIIASEALAAGDLVNVWSSSGQFRVRKADGSTAGKEAHCFVLTAVAANATATCYYEGSNTAVTGLSPGVAYLSPTTAGGSTATAPTAAGQLVQVVGLAVSATCLNFNYGTPVLRS
;
A
#
# COMPACT_ATOMS: atom_id res chain seq x y z
N MET A 1 -21.54 -6.12 8.19
CA MET A 1 -21.45 -6.57 9.59
C MET A 1 -21.28 -8.07 9.52
N PRO A 2 -20.29 -8.66 10.23
CA PRO A 2 -20.11 -10.10 10.30
C PRO A 2 -21.39 -10.84 10.72
N ASP A 3 -21.47 -12.11 10.31
CA ASP A 3 -22.53 -12.98 10.78
C ASP A 3 -22.40 -13.27 12.28
N LYS A 4 -23.53 -13.63 12.90
CA LYS A 4 -23.59 -14.04 14.31
C LYS A 4 -23.55 -15.55 14.44
N TYR A 5 -22.84 -16.01 15.45
CA TYR A 5 -22.69 -17.43 15.78
C TYR A 5 -23.17 -17.69 17.21
N ILE A 6 -23.56 -18.94 17.47
CA ILE A 6 -23.95 -19.38 18.81
C ILE A 6 -22.69 -19.70 19.62
N ARG A 7 -22.59 -19.11 20.82
CA ARG A 7 -21.61 -19.48 21.86
C ARG A 7 -22.34 -19.92 23.14
N LEU A 8 -21.66 -20.68 23.97
CA LEU A 8 -22.09 -20.88 25.36
C LEU A 8 -21.84 -19.58 26.13
N ALA A 9 -22.89 -19.00 26.68
CA ALA A 9 -22.81 -17.86 27.58
C ALA A 9 -22.15 -18.29 28.90
N ALA A 10 -21.48 -17.34 29.57
CA ALA A 10 -20.92 -17.57 30.91
C ALA A 10 -21.99 -18.01 31.94
N SER A 11 -23.26 -17.68 31.69
CA SER A 11 -24.41 -18.10 32.48
C SER A 11 -24.88 -19.54 32.21
N GLY A 12 -24.24 -20.27 31.29
CA GLY A 12 -24.57 -21.67 30.96
C GLY A 12 -25.67 -21.85 29.90
N GLY A 13 -26.22 -20.77 29.34
CA GLY A 13 -27.17 -20.80 28.22
C GLY A 13 -26.51 -20.57 26.86
N LEU A 14 -27.28 -20.62 25.77
CA LEU A 14 -26.81 -20.22 24.44
C LEU A 14 -26.91 -18.70 24.29
N ALA A 15 -25.92 -18.07 23.65
CA ALA A 15 -25.95 -16.66 23.28
C ALA A 15 -25.44 -16.47 21.85
N GLU A 16 -26.05 -15.55 21.11
CA GLU A 16 -25.51 -15.09 19.84
C GLU A 16 -24.32 -14.15 20.07
N THR A 17 -23.30 -14.26 19.24
CA THR A 17 -22.12 -13.39 19.27
C THR A 17 -21.64 -13.14 17.85
N GLU A 18 -21.42 -11.87 17.54
CA GLU A 18 -20.87 -11.43 16.26
C GLU A 18 -19.38 -11.77 16.19
N ALA A 19 -18.93 -12.33 15.07
CA ALA A 19 -17.51 -12.51 14.82
C ALA A 19 -16.82 -11.15 14.61
N ILE A 20 -15.53 -11.08 14.92
CA ILE A 20 -14.78 -9.83 14.77
C ILE A 20 -14.24 -9.70 13.35
N ALA A 21 -14.46 -8.55 12.71
CA ALA A 21 -13.79 -8.19 11.45
C ALA A 21 -12.50 -7.38 11.67
N SER A 22 -12.21 -7.01 12.93
CA SER A 22 -11.06 -6.20 13.34
C SER A 22 -10.76 -6.44 14.82
N SER A 23 -9.50 -6.38 15.24
CA SER A 23 -9.10 -6.48 16.66
C SER A 23 -8.67 -5.13 17.23
N ALA A 24 -9.07 -4.87 18.47
CA ALA A 24 -8.59 -3.79 19.34
C ALA A 24 -7.57 -4.29 20.39
N GLY A 25 -7.17 -5.56 20.33
CA GLY A 25 -6.09 -6.13 21.16
C GLY A 25 -6.54 -7.24 22.09
N SER A 26 -6.00 -7.28 23.32
CA SER A 26 -6.16 -8.41 24.25
C SER A 26 -7.61 -8.72 24.66
N GLY A 27 -8.50 -7.71 24.63
CA GLY A 27 -9.94 -7.89 24.88
C GLY A 27 -10.66 -8.73 23.83
N ASP A 28 -10.00 -9.02 22.70
CA ASP A 28 -10.52 -9.86 21.62
C ASP A 28 -10.01 -11.30 21.67
N ALA A 29 -9.23 -11.67 22.70
CA ALA A 29 -8.72 -13.03 22.85
C ALA A 29 -9.84 -14.08 22.83
N GLY A 30 -9.65 -15.14 22.02
CA GLY A 30 -10.58 -16.27 21.90
C GLY A 30 -11.83 -16.01 21.06
N LYS A 31 -11.97 -14.82 20.44
CA LYS A 31 -13.10 -14.52 19.54
C LYS A 31 -12.92 -15.18 18.16
N ILE A 32 -14.04 -15.49 17.52
CA ILE A 32 -14.07 -15.98 16.12
C ILE A 32 -13.81 -14.79 15.20
N VAL A 33 -12.89 -14.96 14.24
CA VAL A 33 -12.59 -13.97 13.21
C VAL A 33 -13.50 -14.14 12.00
N ALA A 34 -13.91 -13.03 11.39
CA ALA A 34 -14.62 -12.98 10.12
C ALA A 34 -13.76 -12.30 9.04
N THR A 35 -14.07 -12.58 7.78
CA THR A 35 -13.48 -11.84 6.66
C THR A 35 -14.08 -10.44 6.53
N ASP A 36 -13.30 -9.52 5.99
CA ASP A 36 -13.76 -8.20 5.56
C ASP A 36 -14.60 -8.28 4.27
N GLY A 37 -15.04 -7.12 3.75
CA GLY A 37 -15.84 -7.03 2.53
C GLY A 37 -15.13 -7.52 1.25
N SER A 38 -13.81 -7.76 1.31
CA SER A 38 -13.01 -8.34 0.23
C SER A 38 -12.82 -9.86 0.37
N GLY A 39 -13.41 -10.48 1.40
CA GLY A 39 -13.27 -11.91 1.67
C GLY A 39 -11.91 -12.29 2.24
N LYS A 40 -11.17 -11.34 2.83
CA LYS A 40 -9.85 -11.56 3.45
C LYS A 40 -9.91 -11.23 4.93
N LEU A 41 -8.97 -11.74 5.71
CA LEU A 41 -8.81 -11.28 7.10
C LEU A 41 -8.21 -9.87 7.08
N ALA A 42 -8.79 -8.96 7.86
CA ALA A 42 -8.25 -7.61 8.02
C ALA A 42 -6.83 -7.66 8.59
N ALA A 43 -5.96 -6.73 8.17
CA ALA A 43 -4.55 -6.71 8.58
C ALA A 43 -4.35 -6.62 10.10
N ASN A 44 -5.24 -5.93 10.83
CA ASN A 44 -5.17 -5.83 12.29
C ASN A 44 -5.66 -7.08 13.04
N LEU A 45 -6.11 -8.12 12.33
CA LEU A 45 -6.32 -9.46 12.88
C LEU A 45 -5.05 -10.31 12.82
N MET A 46 -4.04 -9.89 12.05
CA MET A 46 -2.76 -10.60 11.92
C MET A 46 -1.74 -10.11 12.96
N PRO A 47 -0.83 -10.98 13.44
CA PRO A 47 0.29 -10.56 14.29
C PRO A 47 1.19 -9.53 13.59
N THR A 48 1.87 -8.70 14.37
CA THR A 48 2.93 -7.82 13.85
C THR A 48 4.00 -8.63 13.12
N GLY A 49 4.36 -8.22 11.90
CA GLY A 49 5.31 -8.94 11.04
C GLY A 49 4.69 -10.04 10.18
N ILE A 50 3.38 -10.26 10.26
CA ILE A 50 2.62 -11.14 9.37
C ILE A 50 1.58 -10.30 8.62
N GLY A 51 1.73 -10.18 7.30
CA GLY A 51 0.87 -9.34 6.46
C GLY A 51 1.69 -8.47 5.51
N ALA A 52 1.05 -7.50 4.88
CA ALA A 52 1.75 -6.52 4.06
C ALA A 52 2.59 -5.58 4.93
N ASP A 53 3.85 -5.34 4.56
CA ASP A 53 4.68 -4.31 5.19
C ASP A 53 4.12 -2.92 4.87
N THR A 54 3.56 -2.27 5.89
CA THR A 54 2.87 -1.00 5.74
C THR A 54 3.18 0.01 6.83
N ALA A 55 3.11 1.30 6.47
CA ALA A 55 3.12 2.41 7.42
C ALA A 55 1.99 3.41 7.15
N GLN A 56 1.51 4.05 8.20
CA GLN A 56 0.54 5.15 8.14
C GLN A 56 1.30 6.48 8.13
N ILE A 57 1.28 7.23 7.01
CA ILE A 57 2.02 8.49 6.85
C ILE A 57 1.11 9.56 6.22
N ILE A 58 1.21 10.81 6.70
CA ILE A 58 0.39 11.92 6.19
C ILE A 58 0.82 12.32 4.77
N ALA A 59 -0.15 12.42 3.87
CA ALA A 59 0.05 12.85 2.49
C ALA A 59 0.23 14.37 2.38
N SER A 60 1.23 14.80 1.62
CA SER A 60 1.51 16.20 1.32
C SER A 60 0.65 16.76 0.21
N GLU A 61 0.11 15.88 -0.61
CA GLU A 61 -0.73 16.16 -1.77
C GLU A 61 -1.76 15.04 -1.93
N ALA A 62 -2.70 15.23 -2.86
CA ALA A 62 -3.66 14.17 -3.18
C ALA A 62 -2.96 13.02 -3.92
N LEU A 63 -3.16 11.79 -3.44
CA LEU A 63 -2.69 10.55 -4.06
C LEU A 63 -3.87 9.82 -4.69
N ALA A 64 -3.66 9.26 -5.87
CA ALA A 64 -4.59 8.36 -6.52
C ALA A 64 -4.31 6.91 -6.11
N ALA A 65 -5.34 6.06 -6.19
CA ALA A 65 -5.15 4.62 -6.02
C ALA A 65 -4.17 4.11 -7.08
N GLY A 66 -3.16 3.36 -6.66
CA GLY A 66 -2.11 2.83 -7.53
C GLY A 66 -0.87 3.71 -7.64
N ASP A 67 -0.87 4.93 -7.10
CA ASP A 67 0.30 5.81 -7.15
C ASP A 67 1.52 5.16 -6.47
N LEU A 68 2.65 5.27 -7.13
CA LEU A 68 3.98 5.12 -6.54
C LEU A 68 4.31 6.36 -5.72
N VAL A 69 4.82 6.14 -4.52
CA VAL A 69 4.90 7.17 -3.48
C VAL A 69 6.31 7.32 -2.95
N ASN A 70 6.72 8.57 -2.79
CA ASN A 70 7.96 8.98 -2.17
C ASN A 70 7.70 9.38 -0.71
N VAL A 71 8.35 8.68 0.22
CA VAL A 71 8.47 9.12 1.62
C VAL A 71 9.57 10.16 1.71
N TRP A 72 9.27 11.36 2.22
CA TRP A 72 10.20 12.48 2.27
C TRP A 72 10.11 13.24 3.59
N SER A 73 11.15 14.03 3.89
CA SER A 73 11.20 14.91 5.05
C SER A 73 10.60 16.27 4.71
N SER A 74 9.46 16.59 5.31
CA SER A 74 8.88 17.93 5.30
C SER A 74 9.22 18.61 6.62
N SER A 75 10.31 19.39 6.63
CA SER A 75 10.79 20.07 7.83
C SER A 75 11.02 19.14 9.02
N GLY A 76 11.58 17.94 8.76
CA GLY A 76 11.88 16.93 9.79
C GLY A 76 10.75 15.94 10.06
N GLN A 77 9.54 16.17 9.52
CA GLN A 77 8.41 15.26 9.65
C GLN A 77 8.31 14.35 8.43
N PHE A 78 8.08 13.06 8.66
CA PHE A 78 7.76 12.12 7.59
C PHE A 78 6.45 12.52 6.91
N ARG A 79 6.52 12.73 5.60
CA ARG A 79 5.35 12.89 4.75
C ARG A 79 5.48 12.06 3.50
N VAL A 80 4.36 11.83 2.84
CA VAL A 80 4.33 11.18 1.54
C VAL A 80 3.88 12.11 0.44
N ARG A 81 4.38 11.89 -0.77
CA ARG A 81 4.05 12.61 -2.00
C ARG A 81 4.18 11.65 -3.19
N LYS A 82 3.70 12.03 -4.37
CA LYS A 82 3.90 11.22 -5.57
C LYS A 82 5.40 11.08 -5.87
N ALA A 83 5.83 9.87 -6.17
CA ALA A 83 7.15 9.62 -6.72
C ALA A 83 7.24 10.15 -8.16
N ASP A 84 8.41 10.60 -8.59
CA ASP A 84 8.58 11.27 -9.88
C ASP A 84 9.99 11.07 -10.42
N GLY A 85 10.09 10.40 -11.57
CA GLY A 85 11.35 10.08 -12.21
C GLY A 85 12.02 11.26 -12.91
N SER A 86 11.37 12.43 -12.98
CA SER A 86 11.90 13.61 -13.65
C SER A 86 12.98 14.34 -12.85
N THR A 87 13.05 14.10 -11.53
CA THR A 87 13.88 14.87 -10.60
C THR A 87 14.44 13.98 -9.50
N ALA A 88 15.74 14.12 -9.19
CA ALA A 88 16.37 13.44 -8.06
C ALA A 88 15.70 13.77 -6.70
N GLY A 89 15.67 12.80 -5.77
CA GLY A 89 15.06 12.97 -4.45
C GLY A 89 13.54 12.76 -4.42
N LYS A 90 12.97 12.21 -5.49
CA LYS A 90 11.55 11.82 -5.61
C LYS A 90 11.37 10.35 -6.00
N GLU A 91 12.31 9.51 -5.57
CA GLU A 91 12.28 8.06 -5.79
C GLU A 91 11.02 7.42 -5.19
N ALA A 92 10.54 6.34 -5.80
CA ALA A 92 9.47 5.54 -5.24
C ALA A 92 10.00 4.72 -4.06
N HIS A 93 9.40 4.86 -2.89
CA HIS A 93 9.68 4.08 -1.69
C HIS A 93 8.58 3.05 -1.39
N CYS A 94 7.35 3.37 -1.77
CA CYS A 94 6.16 2.56 -1.50
C CYS A 94 5.08 2.84 -2.56
N PHE A 95 3.90 2.25 -2.39
CA PHE A 95 2.70 2.55 -3.18
C PHE A 95 1.46 2.65 -2.29
N VAL A 96 0.36 3.18 -2.84
CA VAL A 96 -0.96 3.20 -2.21
C VAL A 96 -1.97 2.40 -3.03
N LEU A 97 -2.89 1.72 -2.36
CA LEU A 97 -3.98 0.96 -3.02
C LEU A 97 -5.31 1.74 -3.07
N THR A 98 -5.39 2.88 -2.37
CA THR A 98 -6.59 3.70 -2.28
C THR A 98 -6.23 5.17 -2.50
N ALA A 99 -7.20 5.96 -2.95
CA ALA A 99 -7.01 7.40 -3.09
C ALA A 99 -6.95 8.07 -1.70
N VAL A 100 -6.08 9.05 -1.56
CA VAL A 100 -5.84 9.78 -0.30
C VAL A 100 -5.87 11.27 -0.57
N ALA A 101 -6.68 12.01 0.18
CA ALA A 101 -6.70 13.47 0.10
C ALA A 101 -5.42 14.09 0.69
N ALA A 102 -5.08 15.31 0.26
CA ALA A 102 -3.98 16.05 0.88
C ALA A 102 -4.22 16.23 2.39
N ASN A 103 -3.16 16.07 3.19
CA ASN A 103 -3.17 16.08 4.66
C ASN A 103 -3.99 14.96 5.32
N ALA A 104 -4.47 13.97 4.57
CA ALA A 104 -5.01 12.74 5.14
C ALA A 104 -3.91 11.68 5.34
N THR A 105 -4.18 10.67 6.15
CA THR A 105 -3.27 9.55 6.40
C THR A 105 -3.34 8.54 5.25
N ALA A 106 -2.20 8.23 4.66
CA ALA A 106 -2.04 7.20 3.64
C ALA A 106 -1.53 5.89 4.25
N THR A 107 -2.08 4.76 3.81
CA THR A 107 -1.49 3.43 4.03
C THR A 107 -0.45 3.17 2.95
N CYS A 108 0.82 3.27 3.30
CA CYS A 108 1.95 3.04 2.41
C CYS A 108 2.32 1.55 2.43
N TYR A 109 2.38 0.91 1.26
CA TYR A 109 2.81 -0.48 1.10
C TYR A 109 4.24 -0.53 0.58
N TYR A 110 5.18 -1.10 1.33
CA TYR A 110 6.61 -1.15 0.98
C TYR A 110 6.98 -2.36 0.12
N GLU A 111 6.13 -3.37 0.09
CA GLU A 111 6.31 -4.57 -0.73
C GLU A 111 4.97 -5.15 -1.18
N GLY A 112 5.04 -6.11 -2.11
CA GLY A 112 3.90 -6.87 -2.60
C GLY A 112 3.29 -6.31 -3.88
N SER A 113 2.03 -6.68 -4.14
CA SER A 113 1.36 -6.37 -5.40
C SER A 113 0.55 -5.08 -5.32
N ASN A 114 0.91 -4.10 -6.16
CA ASN A 114 0.06 -2.96 -6.45
C ASN A 114 -0.99 -3.36 -7.49
N THR A 115 -2.22 -3.56 -7.03
CA THR A 115 -3.37 -4.01 -7.83
C THR A 115 -4.29 -2.87 -8.28
N ALA A 116 -3.95 -1.62 -7.95
CA ALA A 116 -4.73 -0.45 -8.29
C ALA A 116 -4.22 0.29 -9.55
N VAL A 117 -3.18 -0.25 -10.20
CA VAL A 117 -2.65 0.21 -11.48
C VAL A 117 -3.46 -0.34 -12.65
N THR A 118 -3.37 0.31 -13.81
CA THR A 118 -4.01 -0.14 -15.06
C THR A 118 -3.10 0.13 -16.25
N GLY A 119 -3.34 -0.56 -17.37
CA GLY A 119 -2.66 -0.30 -18.64
C GLY A 119 -1.17 -0.66 -18.67
N LEU A 120 -0.67 -1.47 -17.73
CA LEU A 120 0.73 -1.86 -17.71
C LEU A 120 1.07 -2.80 -18.87
N SER A 121 2.26 -2.62 -19.44
CA SER A 121 2.86 -3.57 -20.36
C SER A 121 3.61 -4.65 -19.59
N PRO A 122 3.58 -5.93 -20.02
CA PRO A 122 4.30 -7.00 -19.34
C PRO A 122 5.81 -6.72 -19.25
N GLY A 123 6.42 -7.04 -18.10
CA GLY A 123 7.86 -6.94 -17.90
C GLY A 123 8.29 -5.89 -16.87
N VAL A 124 9.55 -5.48 -16.94
CA VAL A 124 10.14 -4.54 -15.96
C VAL A 124 9.50 -3.17 -16.11
N ALA A 125 9.07 -2.60 -14.98
CA ALA A 125 8.55 -1.25 -14.91
C ALA A 125 9.58 -0.31 -14.26
N TYR A 126 9.70 0.89 -14.80
CA TYR A 126 10.53 1.97 -14.29
C TYR A 126 9.67 3.11 -13.75
N LEU A 127 10.18 3.90 -12.80
CA LEU A 127 9.52 5.12 -12.35
C LEU A 127 9.36 6.09 -13.53
N SER A 128 8.14 6.62 -13.72
CA SER A 128 7.86 7.50 -14.85
C SER A 128 8.47 8.89 -14.65
N PRO A 129 9.17 9.44 -15.65
CA PRO A 129 9.67 10.82 -15.63
C PRO A 129 8.67 11.82 -16.23
N THR A 130 7.49 11.36 -16.67
CA THR A 130 6.46 12.20 -17.31
C THR A 130 5.13 12.18 -16.56
N THR A 131 4.92 11.17 -15.71
CA THR A 131 3.69 11.00 -14.92
C THR A 131 4.06 10.74 -13.47
N ALA A 132 3.97 11.76 -12.62
CA ALA A 132 4.18 11.58 -11.17
C ALA A 132 3.19 10.55 -10.61
N GLY A 133 3.68 9.63 -9.78
CA GLY A 133 2.96 8.47 -9.26
C GLY A 133 2.90 7.28 -10.23
N GLY A 134 3.27 7.47 -11.50
CA GLY A 134 3.17 6.45 -12.53
C GLY A 134 4.46 5.66 -12.77
N SER A 135 4.33 4.57 -13.52
CA SER A 135 5.44 3.79 -14.06
C SER A 135 5.45 3.81 -15.60
N THR A 136 6.57 3.38 -16.19
CA THR A 136 6.76 3.25 -17.63
C THR A 136 7.51 1.96 -17.96
N ALA A 137 7.29 1.38 -19.14
CA ALA A 137 7.98 0.18 -19.61
C ALA A 137 9.40 0.46 -20.13
N THR A 138 9.72 1.73 -20.40
CA THR A 138 11.02 2.14 -20.96
C THR A 138 11.81 2.94 -19.94
N ALA A 139 13.04 2.54 -19.68
CA ALA A 139 13.93 3.25 -18.77
C ALA A 139 14.11 4.73 -19.18
N PRO A 140 14.02 5.69 -18.24
CA PRO A 140 14.34 7.10 -18.50
C PRO A 140 15.76 7.29 -19.08
N THR A 141 15.92 8.28 -19.96
CA THR A 141 17.16 8.47 -20.74
C THR A 141 17.78 9.86 -20.66
N ALA A 142 17.02 10.90 -20.29
CA ALA A 142 17.55 12.26 -20.26
C ALA A 142 18.36 12.52 -18.98
N ALA A 143 19.35 13.42 -19.08
CA ALA A 143 20.13 13.87 -17.93
C ALA A 143 19.22 14.49 -16.85
N GLY A 144 19.52 14.20 -15.59
CA GLY A 144 18.71 14.62 -14.43
C GLY A 144 17.53 13.70 -14.11
N GLN A 145 17.19 12.73 -14.97
CA GLN A 145 16.14 11.76 -14.70
C GLN A 145 16.64 10.60 -13.84
N LEU A 146 15.75 10.07 -13.00
CA LEU A 146 15.97 8.87 -12.22
C LEU A 146 15.58 7.63 -13.02
N VAL A 147 16.54 6.73 -13.21
CA VAL A 147 16.26 5.34 -13.61
C VAL A 147 16.09 4.53 -12.34
N GLN A 148 14.84 4.25 -11.99
CA GLN A 148 14.50 3.38 -10.88
C GLN A 148 13.60 2.26 -11.38
N VAL A 149 14.00 1.00 -11.17
CA VAL A 149 13.09 -0.13 -11.34
C VAL A 149 12.12 -0.12 -10.17
N VAL A 150 10.81 -0.15 -10.47
CA VAL A 150 9.74 -0.10 -9.46
C VAL A 150 8.97 -1.42 -9.35
N GLY A 151 9.36 -2.43 -10.14
CA GLY A 151 8.82 -3.77 -10.05
C GLY A 151 8.70 -4.49 -11.39
N LEU A 152 7.96 -5.60 -11.36
CA LEU A 152 7.60 -6.39 -12.53
C LEU A 152 6.08 -6.33 -12.76
N ALA A 153 5.66 -5.86 -13.93
CA ALA A 153 4.28 -5.90 -14.35
C ALA A 153 3.90 -7.35 -14.71
N VAL A 154 3.14 -8.00 -13.83
CA VAL A 154 2.70 -9.39 -13.99
C VAL A 154 1.33 -9.49 -14.68
N SER A 155 0.61 -8.37 -14.77
CA SER A 155 -0.56 -8.20 -15.64
C SER A 155 -0.77 -6.72 -15.94
N ALA A 156 -1.73 -6.40 -16.82
CA ALA A 156 -2.11 -5.01 -17.09
C ALA A 156 -2.62 -4.24 -15.86
N THR A 157 -3.00 -4.95 -14.79
CA THR A 157 -3.57 -4.37 -13.57
C THR A 157 -2.83 -4.78 -12.30
N CYS A 158 -1.59 -5.27 -12.43
CA CYS A 158 -0.80 -5.70 -11.29
C CYS A 158 0.69 -5.46 -11.52
N LEU A 159 1.27 -4.63 -10.66
CA LEU A 159 2.70 -4.43 -10.53
C LEU A 159 3.17 -5.13 -9.26
N ASN A 160 4.01 -6.15 -9.37
CA ASN A 160 4.71 -6.69 -8.22
C ASN A 160 5.83 -5.71 -7.85
N PHE A 161 5.59 -4.88 -6.84
CA PHE A 161 6.45 -3.77 -6.47
C PHE A 161 7.77 -4.30 -5.91
N ASN A 162 8.85 -3.63 -6.31
CA ASN A 162 10.16 -3.83 -5.73
C ASN A 162 10.85 -2.47 -5.60
N TYR A 163 11.44 -2.23 -4.44
CA TYR A 163 12.25 -1.04 -4.22
C TYR A 163 13.63 -1.22 -4.87
N GLY A 164 13.75 -0.78 -6.13
CA GLY A 164 15.01 -0.77 -6.85
C GLY A 164 15.88 0.44 -6.48
N THR A 165 17.20 0.24 -6.41
CA THR A 165 18.16 1.34 -6.23
C THR A 165 18.06 2.32 -7.40
N PRO A 166 17.79 3.61 -7.12
CA PRO A 166 17.70 4.65 -8.16
C PRO A 166 19.09 4.96 -8.75
N VAL A 167 19.15 5.21 -10.05
CA VAL A 167 20.34 5.72 -10.73
C VAL A 167 20.03 7.06 -11.39
N LEU A 168 20.75 8.11 -11.01
CA LEU A 168 20.62 9.42 -11.64
C LEU A 168 21.37 9.42 -12.98
N ARG A 169 20.69 9.84 -14.05
CA ARG A 169 21.33 10.05 -15.35
C ARG A 169 22.18 11.32 -15.33
N SER A 170 23.47 11.17 -15.66
CA SER A 170 24.40 12.27 -15.92
C SER A 170 24.27 12.84 -17.32
#